data_AF-A0A8J5I3M7-F1
#
_entry.id   AF-A0A8J5I3M7-F1
#
_cell.length_a   1.000
_cell.length_b   1.000
_cell.length_c   1.000
_cell.angle_alpha   90.00
_cell.angle_beta   90.00
_cell.angle_gamma   90.00
#
_symmetry.space_group_name_H-M   'P 1'
#
loop_
_entity.id
_entity.type
_entity.pdbx_description
1 polymer ?
#
loop_
_entity_poly.entity_id
_entity_poly.type
_entity_poly.pdbx_seq_one_letter_code
_entity_poly.pdbx_strand_id
1 'polypeptide(L)'
;MVSLTRETGPKVVRGDPARKAEETKVAVEHHHYLTPTISVSDSALKFTHVLYNLSPPELYEQAIKHEHGSFITSTGALATLSGTKTGRSPRDKRVVKDETTANELWWGKCIRPTPEELEDFSTPDFTIYNAGQFPCNRYTHYMTTSTNIDLNLDRKEMVILGTQYVGEMKKGLFGVMRYLMPKRNILSLHSSNNMGKDGDVTLFFGLSGRAIREA
;
A
#
# COMPACT_ATOMS: atom_id res chain seq x y z
N MET A 1 -16.59 52.50 -9.15
CA MET A 1 -17.14 52.44 -7.77
C MET A 1 -17.67 51.03 -7.55
N VAL A 2 -17.77 50.53 -6.32
CA VAL A 2 -18.01 49.09 -5.94
C VAL A 2 -16.79 48.20 -6.21
N SER A 3 -16.30 47.35 -5.29
CA SER A 3 -16.36 47.36 -3.81
C SER A 3 -15.20 46.52 -3.27
N LEU A 4 -14.55 46.95 -2.17
CA LEU A 4 -13.64 46.08 -1.40
C LEU A 4 -14.40 45.43 -0.26
N THR A 5 -14.53 44.10 -0.28
CA THR A 5 -14.89 43.30 0.89
C THR A 5 -13.93 42.13 1.04
N ARG A 6 -12.81 42.39 1.75
CA ARG A 6 -11.95 41.34 2.32
C ARG A 6 -12.69 40.73 3.52
N GLU A 7 -13.41 39.64 3.29
CA GLU A 7 -13.95 38.83 4.39
C GLU A 7 -12.80 38.11 5.12
N THR A 8 -12.90 38.03 6.44
CA THR A 8 -11.81 37.58 7.31
C THR A 8 -11.63 36.06 7.30
N GLY A 9 -10.39 35.60 7.08
CA GLY A 9 -10.05 34.18 7.26
C GLY A 9 -10.20 33.69 8.72
N PRO A 10 -10.20 32.37 8.95
CA PRO A 10 -10.44 31.77 10.27
C PRO A 10 -9.45 32.27 11.34
N LYS A 11 -9.98 32.70 12.50
CA LYS A 11 -9.17 33.18 13.62
C LYS A 11 -8.48 32.02 14.34
N VAL A 12 -7.14 32.04 14.35
CA VAL A 12 -6.33 31.13 15.17
C VAL A 12 -6.41 31.58 16.63
N VAL A 13 -7.11 30.82 17.47
CA VAL A 13 -7.08 31.00 18.93
C VAL A 13 -5.89 30.21 19.47
N ARG A 14 -4.91 30.92 20.04
CA ARG A 14 -3.75 30.34 20.70
C ARG A 14 -4.07 30.24 22.20
N GLY A 15 -4.13 29.04 22.75
CA GLY A 15 -4.53 28.83 24.14
C GLY A 15 -3.94 27.55 24.73
N ASP A 16 -3.16 27.75 25.80
CA ASP A 16 -2.61 26.75 26.71
C ASP A 16 -2.22 27.50 28.01
N PRO A 17 -2.05 26.85 29.17
CA PRO A 17 -2.55 25.52 29.56
C PRO A 17 -3.14 25.50 31.00
N ALA A 18 -4.35 24.95 31.20
CA ALA A 18 -4.84 24.61 32.55
C ALA A 18 -6.06 23.67 32.55
N ARG A 19 -5.85 22.37 32.31
CA ARG A 19 -6.82 21.35 32.73
C ARG A 19 -6.08 20.10 33.20
N LYS A 20 -6.17 19.79 34.50
CA LYS A 20 -5.77 18.47 35.01
C LYS A 20 -6.65 17.43 34.31
N ALA A 21 -6.03 16.58 33.51
CA ALA A 21 -6.63 15.32 33.10
C ALA A 21 -6.33 14.30 34.20
N GLU A 22 -7.34 13.55 34.64
CA GLU A 22 -7.14 12.42 35.53
C GLU A 22 -6.51 11.27 34.73
N GLU A 23 -5.38 10.75 35.21
CA GLU A 23 -4.69 9.61 34.60
C GLU A 23 -5.53 8.33 34.75
N THR A 24 -6.43 8.10 33.79
CA THR A 24 -6.97 6.76 33.59
C THR A 24 -5.85 5.88 33.05
N LYS A 25 -5.22 5.10 33.93
CA LYS A 25 -4.21 4.11 33.54
C LYS A 25 -4.85 3.03 32.67
N VAL A 26 -4.85 3.25 31.36
CA VAL A 26 -5.07 2.18 30.38
C VAL A 26 -3.89 1.22 30.53
N ALA A 27 -4.16 -0.03 30.89
CA ALA A 27 -3.14 -1.07 30.91
C ALA A 27 -2.64 -1.28 29.48
N VAL A 28 -1.38 -0.91 29.22
CA VAL A 28 -0.71 -1.26 27.97
C VAL A 28 -0.35 -2.73 28.06
N GLU A 29 -1.18 -3.60 27.49
CA GLU A 29 -0.80 -4.99 27.29
C GLU A 29 0.39 -5.04 26.32
N HIS A 30 1.54 -5.44 26.84
CA HIS A 30 2.70 -5.72 26.01
C HIS A 30 2.44 -6.99 25.20
N HIS A 31 1.91 -6.83 23.98
CA HIS A 31 1.76 -7.94 23.05
C HIS A 31 3.10 -8.65 22.85
N HIS A 32 3.12 -9.95 23.13
CA HIS A 32 4.32 -10.76 22.99
C HIS A 32 4.74 -10.82 21.51
N TYR A 33 5.97 -10.39 21.23
CA TYR A 33 6.60 -10.53 19.92
C TYR A 33 6.92 -12.00 19.62
N LEU A 34 5.90 -12.76 19.20
CA LEU A 34 6.10 -13.98 18.44
C LEU A 34 6.80 -13.59 17.13
N THR A 35 8.10 -13.86 17.02
CA THR A 35 8.81 -13.79 15.74
C THR A 35 8.26 -14.91 14.86
N PRO A 36 7.45 -14.63 13.82
CA PRO A 36 7.05 -15.68 12.90
C PRO A 36 8.33 -16.11 12.18
N THR A 37 8.49 -17.41 11.94
CA THR A 37 9.46 -17.85 10.93
C THR A 37 8.89 -17.45 9.58
N ILE A 38 9.16 -16.21 9.16
CA ILE A 38 8.75 -15.75 7.84
C ILE A 38 9.46 -16.65 6.84
N SER A 39 8.69 -17.45 6.11
CA SER A 39 9.17 -18.21 4.96
C SER A 39 9.48 -17.23 3.83
N VAL A 40 10.59 -16.51 3.95
CA VAL A 40 11.09 -15.60 2.93
C VAL A 40 11.85 -16.45 1.90
N SER A 41 11.30 -16.54 0.70
CA SER A 41 11.81 -17.32 -0.44
C SER A 41 13.30 -17.06 -0.73
N ASP A 42 14.16 -17.96 -0.24
CA ASP A 42 15.63 -17.97 -0.36
C ASP A 42 16.31 -16.58 -0.29
N SER A 43 15.72 -15.70 0.52
CA SER A 43 16.06 -14.29 0.52
C SER A 43 17.09 -14.03 1.59
N ALA A 44 18.32 -13.71 1.17
CA ALA A 44 19.46 -13.42 2.04
C ALA A 44 19.32 -12.14 2.91
N LEU A 45 18.08 -11.69 3.14
CA LEU A 45 17.73 -10.58 4.02
C LEU A 45 17.99 -10.97 5.47
N LYS A 46 18.83 -10.17 6.14
CA LYS A 46 19.10 -10.30 7.57
C LYS A 46 18.37 -9.19 8.30
N PHE A 47 17.38 -9.56 9.11
CA PHE A 47 16.56 -8.62 9.86
C PHE A 47 17.12 -8.44 11.28
N THR A 48 17.17 -7.20 11.76
CA THR A 48 17.46 -6.88 13.18
C THR A 48 16.18 -6.83 14.00
N HIS A 49 15.11 -6.28 13.42
CA HIS A 49 13.77 -6.22 13.99
C HIS A 49 12.74 -6.57 12.93
N VAL A 50 11.69 -7.28 13.34
CA VAL A 50 10.54 -7.65 12.50
C VAL A 50 9.29 -7.16 13.22
N LEU A 51 8.51 -6.31 12.55
CA LEU A 51 7.22 -5.82 13.05
C LEU A 51 6.12 -6.48 12.22
N TYR A 52 5.42 -7.45 12.79
CA TYR A 52 4.45 -8.28 12.09
C TYR A 52 3.02 -7.84 12.38
N ASN A 53 2.21 -7.69 11.32
CA ASN A 53 0.77 -7.41 11.38
C ASN A 53 0.30 -6.30 12.34
N LEU A 54 1.11 -5.25 12.49
CA LEU A 54 0.82 -4.08 13.33
C LEU A 54 -0.62 -3.55 13.14
N SER A 55 -1.23 -3.19 14.27
CA SER A 55 -2.51 -2.51 14.32
C SER A 55 -2.44 -1.11 13.70
N PRO A 56 -3.58 -0.50 13.30
CA PRO A 56 -3.57 0.86 12.75
C PRO A 56 -2.93 1.92 13.69
N PRO A 57 -3.13 1.91 15.01
CA PRO A 57 -2.42 2.80 15.93
C PRO A 57 -0.90 2.59 15.93
N GLU A 58 -0.42 1.35 15.95
CA GLU A 58 1.02 1.06 15.89
C GLU A 58 1.63 1.52 14.57
N LEU A 59 0.93 1.33 13.44
CA LEU A 59 1.35 1.85 12.14
C LEU A 59 1.44 3.39 12.12
N TYR A 60 0.51 4.08 12.79
CA TYR A 60 0.59 5.53 12.99
C TYR A 60 1.82 5.91 13.80
N GLU A 61 2.09 5.23 14.92
CA GLU A 61 3.28 5.48 15.73
C GLU A 61 4.58 5.27 14.95
N GLN A 62 4.69 4.18 14.20
CA GLN A 62 5.86 3.89 13.36
C GLN A 62 6.07 4.99 12.30
N ALA A 63 4.99 5.42 11.64
CA ALA A 63 5.06 6.49 10.64
C ALA A 63 5.52 7.83 11.24
N ILE A 64 4.97 8.23 12.40
CA ILE A 64 5.36 9.48 13.07
C ILE A 64 6.79 9.42 13.64
N LYS A 65 7.25 8.25 14.13
CA LYS A 65 8.59 8.08 14.69
C LYS A 65 9.70 7.98 13.63
N HIS A 66 9.41 7.44 12.44
CA HIS A 66 10.45 7.06 11.48
C HIS A 66 10.31 7.71 10.08
N GLU A 67 9.09 7.93 9.58
CA GLU A 67 8.87 8.53 8.24
C GLU A 67 8.76 10.05 8.35
N HIS A 68 9.92 10.72 8.19
CA HIS A 68 10.07 12.16 8.34
C HIS A 68 9.11 12.95 7.43
N GLY A 69 8.37 13.89 8.01
CA GLY A 69 7.34 14.66 7.29
C GLY A 69 5.95 14.01 7.30
N SER A 70 5.77 12.87 7.98
CA SER A 70 4.44 12.34 8.33
C SER A 70 3.81 13.13 9.48
N PHE A 71 2.51 13.37 9.43
CA PHE A 71 1.76 14.08 10.46
C PHE A 71 0.29 13.62 10.52
N ILE A 72 -0.36 13.88 11.65
CA ILE A 72 -1.80 13.62 11.82
C ILE A 72 -2.57 14.90 11.48
N THR A 73 -3.54 14.79 10.60
CA THR A 73 -4.46 15.89 10.22
C THR A 73 -5.45 16.23 11.34
N SER A 74 -6.11 17.39 11.28
CA SER A 74 -7.18 17.77 12.21
C SER A 74 -8.36 16.79 12.26
N THR A 75 -8.51 15.91 11.26
CA THR A 75 -9.52 14.85 11.20
C THR A 75 -9.01 13.48 11.67
N GLY A 76 -7.79 13.39 12.21
CA GLY A 76 -7.20 12.13 12.68
C GLY A 76 -6.63 11.23 11.57
N ALA A 77 -6.62 11.67 10.31
CA ALA A 77 -6.01 10.91 9.22
C ALA A 77 -4.49 11.12 9.22
N LEU A 78 -3.71 10.04 9.05
CA LEU A 78 -2.27 10.10 8.79
C LEU A 78 -2.02 10.64 7.38
N ALA A 79 -1.23 11.71 7.29
CA ALA A 79 -0.72 12.27 6.06
C ALA A 79 0.80 12.05 5.97
N THR A 80 1.30 11.77 4.77
CA THR A 80 2.73 11.58 4.48
C THR A 80 3.04 11.98 3.04
N LEU A 81 4.32 12.14 2.69
CA LEU A 81 4.77 12.57 1.37
C LEU A 81 5.39 11.38 0.62
N SER A 82 4.98 11.14 -0.64
CA SER A 82 5.52 10.04 -1.46
C SER A 82 6.89 10.35 -2.11
N GLY A 83 7.66 11.26 -1.52
CA GLY A 83 8.95 11.73 -2.03
C GLY A 83 8.85 12.31 -3.45
N THR A 84 9.89 12.08 -4.26
CA THR A 84 10.01 12.60 -5.64
C THR A 84 8.96 12.03 -6.61
N LYS A 85 8.32 10.90 -6.29
CA LYS A 85 7.34 10.23 -7.17
C LYS A 85 5.93 10.40 -6.59
N THR A 86 5.18 11.35 -7.13
CA THR A 86 3.79 11.65 -6.72
C THR A 86 2.73 10.84 -7.51
N GLY A 87 3.17 10.02 -8.46
CA GLY A 87 2.34 9.18 -9.30
C GLY A 87 3.08 7.93 -9.75
N ARG A 88 2.43 7.14 -10.62
CA ARG A 88 3.01 5.90 -11.13
C ARG A 88 4.25 6.14 -11.98
N SER A 89 5.11 5.12 -12.04
CA SER A 89 6.26 5.04 -12.95
C SER A 89 6.09 3.90 -13.98
N PRO A 90 5.16 3.99 -14.98
CA PRO A 90 4.87 2.86 -15.88
C PRO A 90 6.06 2.39 -16.72
N ARG A 91 7.04 3.26 -17.00
CA ARG A 91 8.27 2.93 -17.74
C ARG A 91 9.30 2.18 -16.90
N ASP A 92 9.19 2.26 -15.57
CA ASP A 92 10.08 1.61 -14.62
C ASP A 92 9.49 0.28 -14.10
N LYS A 93 8.30 -0.11 -14.58
CA LYS A 93 7.68 -1.41 -14.27
C LYS A 93 8.10 -2.47 -15.28
N ARG A 94 8.64 -3.59 -14.80
CA ARG A 94 9.01 -4.76 -15.61
C ARG A 94 8.34 -6.02 -15.06
N VAL A 95 8.27 -7.03 -15.93
CA VAL A 95 7.98 -8.40 -15.54
C VAL A 95 9.22 -9.21 -15.95
N VAL A 96 9.78 -9.97 -15.01
CA VAL A 96 10.90 -10.86 -15.28
C VAL A 96 10.44 -11.89 -16.31
N LYS A 97 11.30 -12.16 -17.31
CA LYS A 97 11.06 -13.20 -18.30
C LYS A 97 11.86 -14.44 -17.88
N ASP A 98 11.11 -15.49 -17.55
CA ASP A 98 11.55 -16.81 -17.12
C ASP A 98 10.70 -17.87 -17.85
N GLU A 99 10.98 -19.16 -17.62
CA GLU A 99 10.31 -20.26 -18.33
C GLU A 99 8.82 -20.37 -17.96
N THR A 100 8.47 -19.99 -16.72
CA THR A 100 7.12 -19.97 -16.16
C THR A 100 6.29 -18.80 -16.69
N THR A 101 6.87 -17.60 -16.87
CA THR A 101 6.21 -16.49 -17.58
C THR A 101 6.12 -16.70 -19.08
N ALA A 102 6.98 -17.55 -19.66
CA ALA A 102 6.80 -18.04 -21.02
C ALA A 102 5.61 -19.01 -21.13
N ASN A 103 5.36 -19.88 -20.13
CA ASN A 103 4.30 -20.91 -20.15
C ASN A 103 3.56 -21.15 -18.80
N GLU A 104 2.93 -20.11 -18.22
CA GLU A 104 1.84 -20.15 -17.21
C GLU A 104 2.11 -20.29 -15.68
N LEU A 105 1.08 -19.98 -14.85
CA LEU A 105 0.93 -20.08 -13.36
C LEU A 105 1.45 -18.86 -12.53
N TRP A 106 1.24 -18.66 -11.20
CA TRP A 106 0.39 -19.27 -10.13
C TRP A 106 -0.31 -18.19 -9.24
N TRP A 107 -1.06 -18.55 -8.18
CA TRP A 107 -2.19 -17.84 -7.55
C TRP A 107 -2.07 -17.32 -6.10
N GLY A 108 -2.96 -16.38 -5.73
CA GLY A 108 -3.36 -16.07 -4.34
C GLY A 108 -4.59 -15.15 -4.23
N LYS A 109 -5.18 -14.98 -3.03
CA LYS A 109 -6.34 -14.10 -2.76
C LYS A 109 -5.96 -13.02 -1.72
N CYS A 110 -5.87 -11.76 -2.13
CA CYS A 110 -5.46 -10.69 -1.23
C CYS A 110 -6.63 -10.10 -0.44
N ILE A 111 -6.93 -10.73 0.68
CA ILE A 111 -7.80 -10.24 1.75
C ILE A 111 -6.93 -10.19 3.01
N ARG A 112 -7.15 -9.23 3.92
CA ARG A 112 -6.48 -9.24 5.23
C ARG A 112 -6.97 -10.48 5.99
N PRO A 113 -6.12 -11.44 6.37
CA PRO A 113 -6.59 -12.62 7.08
C PRO A 113 -7.20 -12.21 8.43
N THR A 114 -8.22 -12.95 8.86
CA THR A 114 -8.73 -12.93 10.23
C THR A 114 -7.67 -13.42 11.22
N PRO A 115 -7.80 -13.17 12.54
CA PRO A 115 -6.86 -13.68 13.53
C PRO A 115 -6.65 -15.20 13.45
N GLU A 116 -7.71 -15.97 13.19
CA GLU A 116 -7.67 -17.41 13.01
C GLU A 116 -6.92 -17.80 11.72
N GLU A 117 -7.21 -17.15 10.58
CA GLU A 117 -6.47 -17.38 9.33
C GLU A 117 -4.99 -16.94 9.41
N LEU A 118 -4.59 -16.12 10.39
CA LEU A 118 -3.19 -15.74 10.61
C LEU A 118 -2.38 -16.85 11.31
N GLU A 119 -3.01 -17.69 12.12
CA GLU A 119 -2.34 -18.81 12.81
C GLU A 119 -1.83 -19.86 11.80
N ASP A 120 -2.61 -20.09 10.72
CA ASP A 120 -2.27 -21.00 9.63
C ASP A 120 -1.52 -20.34 8.44
N PHE A 121 -1.25 -19.02 8.49
CA PHE A 121 -0.59 -18.28 7.39
C PHE A 121 0.92 -18.53 7.32
N SER A 122 1.32 -19.79 7.11
CA SER A 122 2.71 -20.24 7.14
C SER A 122 3.53 -19.90 5.88
N THR A 123 2.89 -19.83 4.70
CA THR A 123 3.56 -19.57 3.43
C THR A 123 2.76 -18.56 2.59
N PRO A 124 3.33 -17.40 2.22
CA PRO A 124 2.62 -16.43 1.39
C PRO A 124 2.49 -16.92 -0.06
N ASP A 125 1.30 -16.77 -0.63
CA ASP A 125 1.05 -16.98 -2.07
C ASP A 125 1.83 -16.02 -2.97
N PHE A 126 2.14 -14.82 -2.47
CA PHE A 126 2.87 -13.78 -3.20
C PHE A 126 3.50 -12.78 -2.23
N THR A 127 4.78 -12.44 -2.43
CA THR A 127 5.56 -11.56 -1.53
C THR A 127 5.92 -10.24 -2.20
N ILE A 128 5.69 -9.11 -1.52
CA ILE A 128 6.09 -7.78 -1.99
C ILE A 128 7.20 -7.22 -1.09
N TYR A 129 8.41 -7.08 -1.65
CA TYR A 129 9.51 -6.36 -1.02
C TYR A 129 9.44 -4.89 -1.43
N ASN A 130 9.01 -4.02 -0.50
CA ASN A 130 9.01 -2.58 -0.71
C ASN A 130 10.19 -1.94 0.02
N ALA A 131 11.22 -1.56 -0.74
CA ALA A 131 12.32 -0.72 -0.29
C ALA A 131 12.34 0.58 -1.10
N GLY A 132 11.18 1.26 -1.17
CA GLY A 132 10.96 2.45 -1.99
C GLY A 132 11.87 3.65 -1.70
N GLN A 133 12.46 3.74 -0.50
CA GLN A 133 13.49 4.75 -0.17
C GLN A 133 14.88 4.40 -0.77
N PHE A 134 15.16 3.13 -1.06
CA PHE A 134 16.45 2.68 -1.59
C PHE A 134 16.48 2.84 -3.11
N PRO A 135 17.40 3.64 -3.69
CA PRO A 135 17.47 3.84 -5.14
C PRO A 135 18.05 2.62 -5.84
N CYS A 136 17.66 2.44 -7.10
CA CYS A 136 18.16 1.36 -7.94
C CYS A 136 19.63 1.55 -8.31
N ASN A 137 20.38 0.45 -8.38
CA ASN A 137 21.71 0.47 -8.95
C ASN A 137 21.62 0.65 -10.48
N ARG A 138 21.86 1.89 -10.95
CA ARG A 138 21.88 2.27 -12.38
C ARG A 138 22.89 1.52 -13.26
N TYR A 139 23.80 0.74 -12.66
CA TYR A 139 24.77 -0.10 -13.38
C TYR A 139 24.28 -1.54 -13.55
N THR A 140 23.13 -1.91 -12.95
CA THR A 140 22.48 -3.20 -13.18
C THR A 140 21.80 -3.20 -14.54
N HIS A 141 21.98 -4.29 -15.30
CA HIS A 141 21.39 -4.43 -16.62
C HIS A 141 19.86 -4.24 -16.59
N TYR A 142 19.32 -3.60 -17.63
CA TYR A 142 17.93 -3.14 -17.76
C TYR A 142 17.47 -1.99 -16.83
N MET A 143 18.17 -1.62 -15.74
CA MET A 143 17.74 -0.53 -14.85
C MET A 143 18.02 0.87 -15.45
N THR A 144 16.99 1.48 -16.04
CA THR A 144 17.09 2.77 -16.76
C THR A 144 16.99 4.02 -15.89
N THR A 145 16.43 3.93 -14.68
CA THR A 145 16.29 5.07 -13.75
C THR A 145 16.64 4.65 -12.31
N SER A 146 16.57 5.59 -11.36
CA SER A 146 16.68 5.28 -9.93
C SER A 146 15.46 4.54 -9.37
N THR A 147 14.36 4.46 -10.11
CA THR A 147 13.14 3.73 -9.76
C THR A 147 13.08 2.40 -10.51
N ASN A 148 12.62 1.35 -9.84
CA ASN A 148 12.37 0.08 -10.48
C ASN A 148 11.25 -0.70 -9.78
N ILE A 149 10.39 -1.34 -10.57
CA ILE A 149 9.30 -2.18 -10.10
C ILE A 149 9.36 -3.49 -10.87
N ASP A 150 10.07 -4.47 -10.33
CA ASP A 150 10.21 -5.79 -10.94
C ASP A 150 9.15 -6.75 -10.37
N LEU A 151 8.53 -7.51 -11.25
CA LEU A 151 7.57 -8.58 -10.92
C LEU A 151 8.10 -9.92 -11.45
N ASN A 152 8.37 -10.88 -10.57
CA ASN A 152 8.68 -12.24 -10.93
C ASN A 152 7.47 -13.14 -10.57
N LEU A 153 6.86 -13.77 -11.56
CA LEU A 153 5.66 -14.60 -11.36
C LEU A 153 5.98 -16.04 -10.96
N ASP A 154 7.16 -16.55 -11.34
CA ASP A 154 7.66 -17.87 -10.96
C ASP A 154 7.94 -17.96 -9.45
N ARG A 155 8.80 -17.06 -8.96
CA ARG A 155 9.10 -16.86 -7.53
C ARG A 155 7.92 -16.29 -6.75
N LYS A 156 6.91 -15.76 -7.44
CA LYS A 156 5.75 -15.03 -6.86
C LYS A 156 6.19 -13.83 -6.00
N GLU A 157 7.12 -13.04 -6.54
CA GLU A 157 7.76 -11.92 -5.86
C GLU A 157 7.59 -10.61 -6.63
N MET A 158 7.49 -9.50 -5.90
CA MET A 158 7.57 -8.15 -6.46
C MET A 158 8.57 -7.33 -5.64
N VAL A 159 9.48 -6.64 -6.33
CA VAL A 159 10.47 -5.75 -5.70
C VAL A 159 10.21 -4.31 -6.16
N ILE A 160 10.05 -3.40 -5.20
CA ILE A 160 9.84 -1.96 -5.42
C ILE A 160 11.03 -1.20 -4.84
N LEU A 161 11.71 -0.43 -5.70
CA LEU A 161 12.87 0.38 -5.37
C LEU A 161 12.72 1.81 -5.92
N GLY A 162 13.27 2.79 -5.20
CA GLY A 162 13.36 4.19 -5.62
C GLY A 162 12.02 4.87 -5.92
N THR A 163 10.94 4.44 -5.26
CA THR A 163 9.64 5.13 -5.27
C THR A 163 8.88 4.83 -3.97
N GLN A 164 8.48 5.88 -3.26
CA GLN A 164 7.60 5.78 -2.08
C GLN A 164 6.11 5.88 -2.47
N TYR A 165 5.79 5.84 -3.77
CA TYR A 165 4.40 5.91 -4.24
C TYR A 165 3.64 4.60 -3.96
N VAL A 166 2.86 4.61 -2.87
CA VAL A 166 2.01 3.50 -2.39
C VAL A 166 1.14 2.86 -3.50
N GLY A 167 0.76 3.64 -4.51
CA GLY A 167 -0.02 3.15 -5.64
C GLY A 167 0.69 2.09 -6.49
N GLU A 168 2.02 1.96 -6.43
CA GLU A 168 2.73 0.86 -7.10
C GLU A 168 2.42 -0.50 -6.48
N MET A 169 2.34 -0.65 -5.15
CA MET A 169 1.93 -1.92 -4.52
C MET A 169 0.54 -2.34 -5.01
N LYS A 170 -0.43 -1.41 -4.95
CA LYS A 170 -1.82 -1.64 -5.43
C LYS A 170 -1.88 -2.02 -6.92
N LYS A 171 -1.04 -1.43 -7.77
CA LYS A 171 -1.06 -1.64 -9.23
C LYS A 171 -0.08 -2.69 -9.74
N GLY A 172 0.87 -3.10 -8.92
CA GLY A 172 1.63 -4.35 -9.01
C GLY A 172 0.68 -5.52 -8.89
N LEU A 173 0.08 -5.67 -7.70
CA LEU A 173 -0.86 -6.72 -7.38
C LEU A 173 -2.08 -6.75 -8.32
N PHE A 174 -2.66 -5.60 -8.67
CA PHE A 174 -3.75 -5.57 -9.65
C PHE A 174 -3.32 -6.09 -11.04
N GLY A 175 -2.04 -5.93 -11.41
CA GLY A 175 -1.47 -6.53 -12.61
C GLY A 175 -1.36 -8.05 -12.51
N VAL A 176 -0.89 -8.55 -11.37
CA VAL A 176 -0.85 -10.00 -11.05
C VAL A 176 -2.25 -10.60 -11.15
N MET A 177 -3.24 -10.01 -10.48
CA MET A 177 -4.63 -10.48 -10.54
C MET A 177 -5.22 -10.44 -11.96
N ARG A 178 -4.87 -9.44 -12.78
CA ARG A 178 -5.29 -9.37 -14.19
C ARG A 178 -4.66 -10.42 -15.09
N TYR A 179 -3.43 -10.85 -14.82
CA TYR A 179 -2.80 -11.96 -15.52
C TYR A 179 -3.41 -13.30 -15.11
N LEU A 180 -3.67 -13.46 -13.80
CA LEU A 180 -4.11 -14.70 -13.22
C LEU A 180 -5.59 -14.99 -13.45
N MET A 181 -6.51 -14.15 -12.97
CA MET A 181 -7.95 -14.44 -12.94
C MET A 181 -8.55 -14.96 -14.26
N PRO A 182 -8.19 -14.44 -15.46
CA PRO A 182 -8.67 -14.97 -16.73
C PRO A 182 -8.33 -16.45 -16.94
N LYS A 183 -7.21 -16.96 -16.42
CA LYS A 183 -6.81 -18.38 -16.49
C LYS A 183 -7.70 -19.31 -15.64
N ARG A 184 -8.49 -18.75 -14.72
CA ARG A 184 -9.55 -19.46 -13.97
C ARG A 184 -10.93 -19.30 -14.60
N ASN A 185 -11.02 -18.73 -15.81
CA ASN A 185 -12.26 -18.24 -16.41
C ASN A 185 -12.98 -17.18 -15.54
N ILE A 186 -12.24 -16.43 -14.71
CA ILE A 186 -12.77 -15.35 -13.87
C ILE A 186 -12.44 -13.99 -14.52
N LEU A 187 -13.48 -13.20 -14.80
CA LEU A 187 -13.35 -11.89 -15.42
C LEU A 187 -12.79 -10.84 -14.44
N SER A 188 -11.53 -10.40 -14.65
CA SER A 188 -10.90 -9.36 -13.82
C SER A 188 -11.10 -7.94 -14.38
N LEU A 189 -12.03 -7.20 -13.79
CA LEU A 189 -12.39 -5.85 -14.22
C LEU A 189 -11.55 -4.74 -13.57
N HIS A 190 -11.55 -3.55 -14.20
CA HIS A 190 -11.08 -2.30 -13.59
C HIS A 190 -12.26 -1.33 -13.52
N SER A 191 -13.16 -1.62 -12.61
CA SER A 191 -14.42 -0.92 -12.37
C SER A 191 -14.62 -0.71 -10.88
N SER A 192 -15.43 0.28 -10.51
CA SER A 192 -16.14 0.24 -9.22
C SER A 192 -17.46 -0.50 -9.42
N ASN A 193 -18.05 -0.96 -8.33
CA ASN A 193 -19.40 -1.53 -8.31
C ASN A 193 -20.19 -0.97 -7.12
N ASN A 194 -21.50 -1.08 -7.20
CA ASN A 194 -22.40 -0.97 -6.06
C ASN A 194 -23.47 -2.06 -6.18
N MET A 195 -24.24 -2.25 -5.12
CA MET A 195 -25.38 -3.14 -5.09
C MET A 195 -26.59 -2.35 -4.55
N GLY A 196 -27.71 -2.39 -5.26
CA GLY A 196 -28.97 -1.82 -4.79
C GLY A 196 -29.59 -2.67 -3.68
N LYS A 197 -30.72 -2.21 -3.14
CA LYS A 197 -31.40 -2.87 -2.02
C LYS A 197 -31.96 -4.25 -2.39
N ASP A 198 -32.27 -4.44 -3.68
CA ASP A 198 -32.91 -5.63 -4.21
C ASP A 198 -31.88 -6.64 -4.78
N GLY A 199 -30.57 -6.40 -4.55
CA GLY A 199 -29.47 -7.27 -4.97
C GLY A 199 -28.96 -7.00 -6.40
N ASP A 200 -29.47 -5.98 -7.07
CA ASP A 200 -29.03 -5.52 -8.38
C ASP A 200 -27.60 -4.95 -8.31
N VAL A 201 -26.68 -5.45 -9.14
CA VAL A 201 -25.27 -5.01 -9.14
C VAL A 201 -24.98 -4.15 -10.37
N THR A 202 -24.58 -2.90 -10.16
CA THR A 202 -24.14 -2.01 -11.24
C THR A 202 -22.62 -1.91 -11.29
N LEU A 203 -22.06 -1.96 -12.50
CA LEU A 203 -20.61 -1.85 -12.76
C LEU A 203 -20.29 -0.53 -13.45
N PHE A 204 -19.31 0.21 -12.92
CA PHE A 204 -18.92 1.54 -13.40
C PHE A 204 -17.50 1.50 -13.96
N PHE A 205 -17.35 1.78 -15.26
CA PHE A 205 -16.07 1.78 -15.96
C PHE A 205 -15.57 3.19 -16.24
N GLY A 206 -14.30 3.45 -15.96
CA GLY A 206 -13.68 4.76 -16.20
C GLY A 206 -12.16 4.74 -16.08
N LEU A 207 -11.52 5.74 -16.69
CA LEU A 207 -10.14 6.09 -16.38
C LEU A 207 -10.11 7.05 -15.18
N SER A 208 -9.02 7.02 -14.41
CA SER A 208 -8.83 7.86 -13.23
C SER A 208 -9.10 9.33 -13.53
N GLY A 209 -9.98 9.96 -12.74
CA GLY A 209 -10.35 11.38 -12.89
C GLY A 209 -11.45 11.68 -13.92
N ARG A 210 -11.99 10.67 -14.63
CA ARG A 210 -13.19 10.86 -15.47
C ARG A 210 -14.42 10.39 -14.72
N ALA A 211 -15.21 11.34 -14.21
CA ALA A 211 -16.58 11.06 -13.78
C ALA A 211 -17.39 10.55 -14.98
N ILE A 212 -18.25 9.57 -14.74
CA ILE A 212 -19.24 9.14 -15.73
C ILE A 212 -20.23 10.30 -15.84
N ARG A 213 -20.29 10.92 -17.03
CA ARG A 213 -21.44 11.72 -17.40
C ARG A 213 -22.54 10.75 -17.77
N GLU A 214 -23.68 10.87 -17.13
CA GLU A 214 -24.91 10.18 -17.53
C GLU A 214 -25.18 10.50 -19.01
N ALA A 215 -25.67 9.50 -19.74
CA ALA A 215 -25.99 9.55 -21.16
C ALA A 215 -27.48 9.28 -21.35
#